data_AF-A0A2D4TXX6-F1
#
_entry.id   AF-A0A2D4TXX6-F1
#
_cell.length_a   1.000
_cell.length_b   1.000
_cell.length_c   1.000
_cell.angle_alpha   90.00
_cell.angle_beta   90.00
_cell.angle_gamma   90.00
#
_symmetry.space_group_name_H-M   'P 1'
#
loop_
_entity.id
_entity.type
_entity.pdbx_description
1 polymer ?
#
loop_
_entity_poly.entity_id
_entity_poly.type
_entity_poly.pdbx_seq_one_letter_code
_entity_poly.pdbx_strand_id
1 'polypeptide(L)'
;MRQRTNTDLAADSQHQAAATDQVDICSYYADTFFWLQQYDTVLWHDPPAQPGGELPSLPTARKALATLKTRLIAKGEADEHFANERGNGLAVIFAALQQKVFDEPAYPTVESKAAHLLY
;
A
#
# COMPACT_ATOMS: atom_id res chain seq x y z
N MET A 1 -11.38 -65.72 -5.50
CA MET A 1 -10.19 -64.87 -5.71
C MET A 1 -10.38 -64.11 -7.03
N ARG A 2 -11.13 -62.99 -7.04
CA ARG A 2 -11.34 -62.18 -8.25
C ARG A 2 -10.25 -61.12 -8.31
N GLN A 3 -9.40 -61.19 -9.33
CA GLN A 3 -8.36 -60.19 -9.60
C GLN A 3 -9.04 -58.89 -10.07
N ARG A 4 -8.75 -57.77 -9.40
CA ARG A 4 -9.10 -56.44 -9.93
C ARG A 4 -8.29 -56.24 -11.21
N THR A 5 -8.97 -56.05 -12.33
CA THR A 5 -8.33 -55.80 -13.62
C THR A 5 -7.78 -54.37 -13.69
N ASN A 6 -6.67 -54.20 -14.40
CA ASN A 6 -5.92 -52.94 -14.59
C ASN A 6 -6.77 -51.71 -15.00
N THR A 7 -7.99 -51.92 -15.48
CA THR A 7 -8.96 -50.89 -15.87
C THR A 7 -9.56 -50.14 -14.68
N ASP A 8 -9.67 -50.75 -13.50
CA ASP A 8 -10.20 -50.09 -12.29
C ASP A 8 -9.20 -49.09 -11.69
N LEU A 9 -7.88 -49.39 -11.75
CA LEU A 9 -6.85 -48.49 -11.21
C LEU A 9 -6.70 -47.20 -12.03
N ALA A 10 -6.95 -47.24 -13.34
CA ALA A 10 -6.90 -46.06 -14.19
C ALA A 10 -8.10 -45.11 -13.97
N ALA A 11 -9.30 -45.68 -13.74
CA ALA A 11 -10.51 -44.92 -13.45
C ALA A 11 -10.47 -44.23 -12.08
N ASP A 12 -9.93 -44.89 -11.05
CA ASP A 12 -9.68 -44.27 -9.73
C ASP A 12 -8.63 -43.15 -9.83
N SER A 13 -7.55 -43.37 -10.61
CA SER A 13 -6.51 -42.35 -10.81
C SER A 13 -7.03 -41.10 -11.54
N GLN A 14 -7.95 -41.28 -12.50
CA GLN A 14 -8.58 -40.16 -13.21
C GLN A 14 -9.60 -39.42 -12.34
N HIS A 15 -10.37 -40.10 -11.49
CA HIS A 15 -11.26 -39.46 -10.52
C HIS A 15 -10.48 -38.73 -9.43
N GLN A 16 -9.35 -39.28 -8.98
CA GLN A 16 -8.49 -38.61 -7.99
C GLN A 16 -7.83 -37.35 -8.58
N ALA A 17 -7.35 -37.42 -9.83
CA ALA A 17 -6.79 -36.27 -10.54
C ALA A 17 -7.84 -35.18 -10.82
N ALA A 18 -9.05 -35.57 -11.24
CA ALA A 18 -10.19 -34.68 -11.48
C ALA A 18 -10.87 -34.15 -10.20
N ALA A 19 -10.54 -34.70 -9.03
CA ALA A 19 -10.90 -34.12 -7.74
C ALA A 19 -9.81 -33.14 -7.27
N THR A 20 -8.56 -33.41 -7.62
CA THR A 20 -7.42 -32.57 -7.24
C THR A 20 -7.38 -31.27 -8.05
N ASP A 21 -7.67 -31.32 -9.35
CA ASP A 21 -7.74 -30.13 -10.22
C ASP A 21 -8.87 -29.16 -9.81
N GLN A 22 -10.01 -29.69 -9.39
CA GLN A 22 -11.15 -28.90 -8.93
C GLN A 22 -10.85 -28.25 -7.57
N VAL A 23 -10.17 -28.97 -6.68
CA VAL A 23 -9.69 -28.40 -5.41
C VAL A 23 -8.62 -27.33 -5.65
N ASP A 24 -7.74 -27.51 -6.63
CA ASP A 24 -6.74 -26.50 -7.01
C ASP A 24 -7.39 -25.22 -7.57
N ILE A 25 -8.42 -25.35 -8.41
CA ILE A 25 -9.17 -24.20 -8.93
C ILE A 25 -9.90 -23.48 -7.79
N CYS A 26 -10.57 -24.23 -6.90
CA CYS A 26 -11.23 -23.64 -5.74
C CYS A 26 -10.23 -22.91 -4.83
N SER A 27 -9.03 -23.47 -4.63
CA SER A 27 -7.95 -22.86 -3.85
C SER A 27 -7.41 -21.60 -4.52
N TYR A 28 -7.21 -21.63 -5.84
CA TYR A 28 -6.69 -20.49 -6.61
C TYR A 28 -7.61 -19.27 -6.56
N TYR A 29 -8.93 -19.49 -6.58
CA TYR A 29 -9.90 -18.40 -6.44
C TYR A 29 -10.23 -18.04 -4.98
N ALA A 30 -9.99 -18.94 -4.03
CA ALA A 30 -10.18 -18.68 -2.60
C ALA A 30 -9.28 -17.55 -2.10
N ASP A 31 -8.05 -17.44 -2.59
CA ASP A 31 -7.13 -16.36 -2.22
C ASP A 31 -7.67 -14.98 -2.62
N THR A 32 -8.20 -14.86 -3.84
CA THR A 32 -8.82 -13.61 -4.32
C THR A 32 -10.12 -13.32 -3.57
N PHE A 33 -10.91 -14.36 -3.27
CA PHE A 33 -12.13 -14.24 -2.50
C PHE A 33 -11.87 -13.80 -1.04
N PHE A 34 -10.78 -14.27 -0.43
CA PHE A 34 -10.39 -13.85 0.92
C PHE A 34 -10.01 -12.37 0.97
N TRP A 35 -9.32 -11.85 -0.06
CA TRP A 35 -9.05 -10.42 -0.19
C TRP A 35 -10.32 -9.59 -0.30
N LEU A 36 -11.29 -10.04 -1.11
CA LEU A 36 -12.59 -9.36 -1.25
C LEU A 36 -13.38 -9.39 0.07
N GLN A 37 -13.37 -10.54 0.75
CA GLN A 37 -14.05 -10.68 2.03
C GLN A 37 -13.41 -9.80 3.11
N GLN A 38 -12.08 -9.74 3.19
CA GLN A 38 -11.39 -8.84 4.13
C GLN A 38 -11.69 -7.36 3.84
N TYR A 39 -11.82 -6.98 2.56
CA TYR A 39 -12.25 -5.65 2.15
C TYR A 39 -13.69 -5.34 2.62
N ASP A 40 -14.63 -6.26 2.39
CA ASP A 40 -16.05 -6.09 2.78
C ASP A 40 -16.28 -6.15 4.30
N THR A 41 -15.42 -6.86 5.04
CA THR A 41 -15.61 -7.06 6.50
C THR A 41 -15.07 -5.88 7.33
N VAL A 42 -14.38 -4.90 6.70
CA VAL A 42 -13.74 -3.77 7.41
C VAL A 42 -12.88 -4.29 8.59
N LEU A 43 -12.11 -5.35 8.36
CA LEU A 43 -11.13 -5.88 9.33
C LEU A 43 -9.74 -5.25 9.13
N TRP A 44 -9.69 -4.08 8.48
CA TRP A 44 -8.49 -3.26 8.50
C TRP A 44 -8.41 -2.56 9.85
N HIS A 45 -7.58 -3.12 10.73
CA HIS A 45 -7.03 -2.31 11.81
C HIS A 45 -6.12 -1.28 11.16
N ASP A 46 -6.37 0.00 11.43
CA ASP A 46 -5.44 1.04 11.03
C ASP A 46 -4.05 0.68 11.58
N PRO A 47 -3.00 0.77 10.75
CA PRO A 47 -1.65 0.61 11.26
C PRO A 47 -1.43 1.59 12.41
N PRO A 48 -0.56 1.25 13.38
CA PRO A 48 -0.28 2.13 14.51
C PRO A 48 0.15 3.50 13.98
N ALA A 49 -0.71 4.49 14.17
CA ALA A 49 -0.49 5.83 13.66
C ALA A 49 0.10 6.70 14.76
N GLN A 50 1.09 7.53 14.41
CA GLN A 50 1.67 8.47 15.35
C GLN A 50 0.79 9.73 15.40
N PRO A 51 0.32 10.15 16.61
CA PRO A 51 -0.38 11.41 16.77
C PRO A 51 0.41 12.53 16.11
N GLY A 52 -0.30 13.35 15.33
CA GLY A 52 0.27 14.20 14.30
C GLY A 52 1.57 14.92 14.69
N GLY A 53 2.56 14.79 13.82
CA GLY A 53 3.82 15.51 13.94
C GLY A 53 3.66 16.99 13.59
N GLU A 54 4.38 17.85 14.31
CA GLU A 54 4.47 19.27 13.95
C GLU A 54 5.28 19.43 12.66
N LEU A 55 4.71 20.14 11.70
CA LEU A 55 5.46 20.50 10.50
C LEU A 55 6.55 21.51 10.89
N PRO A 56 7.78 21.35 10.36
CA PRO A 56 8.82 22.35 10.56
C PRO A 56 8.38 23.70 9.98
N SER A 57 9.03 24.79 10.40
CA SER A 57 8.81 26.08 9.74
C SER A 57 9.17 25.99 8.25
N LEU A 58 8.48 26.76 7.40
CA LEU A 58 8.72 26.75 5.95
C LEU A 58 10.20 26.97 5.57
N PRO A 59 10.96 27.89 6.21
CA PRO A 59 12.40 28.03 5.95
C PRO A 59 13.21 26.77 6.31
N THR A 60 12.87 26.11 7.41
CA THR A 60 13.52 24.87 7.84
C THR A 60 13.22 23.73 6.87
N ALA A 61 11.97 23.61 6.42
CA ALA A 61 11.55 22.63 5.42
C ALA A 61 12.32 22.81 4.09
N ARG A 62 12.43 24.05 3.62
CA ARG A 62 13.21 24.39 2.41
C ARG A 62 14.68 24.01 2.53
N LYS A 63 15.30 24.28 3.69
CA LYS A 63 16.68 23.91 3.95
C LYS A 63 16.86 22.38 3.97
N ALA A 64 15.93 21.65 4.58
CA ALA A 64 15.93 20.19 4.60
C ALA A 64 15.76 19.61 3.18
N LEU A 65 14.84 20.15 2.37
CA LEU A 65 14.64 19.76 0.98
C LEU A 65 15.87 20.02 0.11
N ALA A 66 16.53 21.18 0.27
CA ALA A 66 17.77 21.48 -0.44
C ALA A 66 18.89 20.48 -0.07
N THR A 67 19.00 20.13 1.22
CA THR A 67 19.96 19.13 1.70
C THR A 67 19.67 17.75 1.10
N LEU A 68 18.39 17.37 1.08
CA LEU A 68 17.95 16.12 0.49
C LEU A 68 18.25 16.07 -1.01
N LYS A 69 17.94 17.15 -1.75
CA LYS A 69 18.25 17.29 -3.19
C LYS A 69 19.73 17.05 -3.46
N THR A 70 20.61 17.74 -2.75
CA THR A 70 22.06 17.58 -2.90
C THR A 70 22.49 16.13 -2.69
N ARG A 71 21.93 15.46 -1.67
CA ARG A 71 22.24 14.06 -1.38
C ARG A 71 21.76 13.11 -2.48
N LEU A 72 20.58 13.33 -3.04
CA LEU A 72 20.03 12.48 -4.10
C LEU A 72 20.75 12.68 -5.43
N ILE A 73 21.07 13.93 -5.80
CA ILE A 73 21.88 14.23 -6.98
C ILE A 73 23.27 13.59 -6.86
N ALA A 74 23.92 13.68 -5.69
CA ALA A 74 25.22 13.05 -5.46
C ALA A 74 25.19 11.51 -5.62
N LYS A 75 24.03 10.89 -5.43
CA LYS A 75 23.81 9.45 -5.65
C LYS A 75 23.34 9.10 -7.06
N GLY A 76 23.06 10.10 -7.91
CA GLY A 76 22.42 9.88 -9.21
C GLY A 76 20.95 9.47 -9.14
N GLU A 77 20.29 9.68 -8.00
CA GLU A 77 18.87 9.32 -7.74
C GLU A 77 17.90 10.46 -8.11
N ALA A 78 18.41 11.66 -8.38
CA ALA A 78 17.62 12.83 -8.75
C ALA A 78 18.42 13.76 -9.68
N ASP A 79 17.72 14.63 -10.39
CA ASP A 79 18.28 15.66 -11.26
C ASP A 79 17.94 17.09 -10.75
N GLU A 80 18.21 18.10 -11.57
CA GLU A 80 17.94 19.50 -11.23
C GLU A 80 16.45 19.81 -11.04
N HIS A 81 15.53 19.01 -11.59
CA HIS A 81 14.10 19.22 -11.47
C HIS A 81 13.57 18.81 -10.09
N PHE A 82 14.28 17.93 -9.38
CA PHE A 82 13.88 17.53 -8.03
C PHE A 82 13.89 18.71 -7.06
N ALA A 83 12.86 18.78 -6.20
CA ALA A 83 12.65 19.85 -5.21
C ALA A 83 12.70 21.28 -5.79
N ASN A 84 12.37 21.44 -7.08
CA ASN A 84 12.23 22.76 -7.70
C ASN A 84 10.83 23.33 -7.43
N GLU A 85 10.73 24.30 -6.52
CA GLU A 85 9.44 24.92 -6.16
C GLU A 85 8.89 25.76 -7.33
N ARG A 86 7.67 25.43 -7.79
CA ARG A 86 6.92 26.32 -8.68
C ARG A 86 6.24 27.42 -7.85
N GLY A 87 6.83 28.59 -7.80
CA GLY A 87 6.30 29.73 -7.02
C GLY A 87 6.22 29.38 -5.53
N ASN A 88 5.02 29.50 -4.93
CA ASN A 88 4.78 29.21 -3.52
C ASN A 88 4.25 27.78 -3.26
N GLY A 89 4.47 26.83 -4.17
CA GLY A 89 3.87 25.48 -4.10
C GLY A 89 4.06 24.77 -2.76
N LEU A 90 5.26 24.79 -2.18
CA LEU A 90 5.52 24.15 -0.88
C LEU A 90 4.72 24.81 0.26
N ALA A 91 4.57 26.14 0.22
CA ALA A 91 3.81 26.87 1.23
C ALA A 91 2.31 26.52 1.14
N VAL A 92 1.78 26.34 -0.07
CA VAL A 92 0.38 25.92 -0.29
C VAL A 92 0.14 24.51 0.26
N ILE A 93 1.05 23.58 -0.01
CA ILE A 93 0.98 22.20 0.52
C ILE A 93 1.02 22.22 2.05
N PHE A 94 1.93 22.99 2.66
CA PHE A 94 2.01 23.12 4.11
C PHE A 94 0.74 23.71 4.72
N ALA A 95 0.16 24.72 4.05
CA ALA A 95 -1.10 25.31 4.48
C ALA A 95 -2.24 24.27 4.44
N ALA A 96 -2.32 23.46 3.37
CA ALA A 96 -3.30 22.38 3.25
C ALA A 96 -3.16 21.34 4.37
N LEU A 97 -1.94 20.91 4.68
CA LEU A 97 -1.66 19.95 5.76
C LEU A 97 -1.98 20.47 7.17
N GLN A 98 -2.10 21.78 7.35
CA GLN A 98 -2.47 22.42 8.61
C GLN A 98 -3.96 22.78 8.71
N GLN A 99 -4.75 22.49 7.67
CA GLN A 99 -6.17 22.79 7.67
C GLN A 99 -6.91 22.00 8.75
N LYS A 100 -8.01 22.60 9.22
CA LYS A 100 -8.94 22.00 10.17
C LYS A 100 -10.30 21.81 9.53
N VAL A 101 -10.97 20.73 9.89
CA VAL A 101 -12.33 20.39 9.49
C VAL A 101 -13.10 20.06 10.77
N PHE A 102 -14.18 20.79 11.02
CA PHE A 102 -14.95 20.68 12.29
C PHE A 102 -14.08 20.84 13.55
N ASP A 103 -13.20 21.86 13.56
CA ASP A 103 -12.24 22.16 14.64
C ASP A 103 -11.14 21.12 14.91
N GLU A 104 -11.19 19.98 14.23
CA GLU A 104 -10.18 18.93 14.27
C GLU A 104 -9.19 19.05 13.11
N PRO A 105 -7.92 18.63 13.29
CA PRO A 105 -6.97 18.59 12.17
C PRO A 105 -7.48 17.70 11.05
N ALA A 106 -7.47 18.19 9.81
CA ALA A 106 -7.83 17.39 8.64
C ALA A 106 -6.92 16.15 8.47
N TYR A 107 -5.69 16.24 8.98
CA TYR A 107 -4.69 15.18 8.98
C TYR A 107 -4.15 14.99 10.41
N PRO A 108 -4.82 14.17 11.24
CA PRO A 108 -4.51 14.05 12.67
C PRO A 108 -3.25 13.24 12.97
N THR A 109 -2.70 12.51 12.01
CA THR A 109 -1.54 11.62 12.18
C THR A 109 -0.41 11.97 11.20
N VAL A 110 0.81 11.52 11.50
CA VAL A 110 1.96 11.68 10.60
C VAL A 110 1.70 10.97 9.27
N GLU A 111 1.09 9.78 9.34
CA GLU A 111 0.76 8.93 8.22
C GLU A 111 -0.27 9.60 7.30
N SER A 112 -1.32 10.22 7.85
CA SER A 112 -2.32 10.94 7.04
C SER A 112 -1.71 12.16 6.33
N LYS A 113 -0.78 12.87 6.98
CA LYS A 113 -0.04 13.98 6.35
C LYS A 113 0.88 13.47 5.23
N ALA A 114 1.56 12.35 5.43
CA ALA A 114 2.44 11.75 4.44
C ALA A 114 1.65 11.20 3.24
N ALA A 115 0.52 10.54 3.48
CA ALA A 115 -0.37 10.03 2.44
C ALA A 115 -0.87 11.15 1.53
N HIS A 116 -1.21 12.32 2.08
CA HIS A 116 -1.62 13.49 1.30
C HIS A 116 -0.51 14.06 0.41
N LEU A 117 0.77 13.79 0.70
CA LEU A 117 1.88 14.20 -0.16
C LEU A 117 2.13 13.24 -1.33
N LEU A 118 1.59 12.02 -1.25
CA LEU A 118 1.74 10.99 -2.28
C LEU A 118 0.62 11.05 -3.34
N TYR A 119 -0.47 11.74 -3.05
CA TYR A 119 -1.68 11.83 -3.89
C TYR A 119 -1.84 13.24 -4.45
#